data_AF-A0A2D1U7N5-F1
#
_entry.id   AF-A0A2D1U7N5-F1
#
_cell.length_a   1.000
_cell.length_b   1.000
_cell.length_c   1.000
_cell.angle_alpha   90.00
_cell.angle_beta   90.00
_cell.angle_gamma   90.00
#
_symmetry.space_group_name_H-M   'P 1'
#
loop_
_entity.id
_entity.type
_entity.pdbx_description
1 polymer ?
#
loop_
_entity_poly.entity_id
_entity_poly.type
_entity_poly.pdbx_seq_one_letter_code
_entity_poly.pdbx_strand_id
1 'polypeptide(L)' 'MNGLINALKAIVALILIGTGWYSLGYGFTSTNGDGNFFFIGGFILGGLGVTILIHLIAYAKY' A
#
# COMPACT_ATOMS: atom_id res chain seq x y z
N MET A 1 -15.32 -5.95 -19.53
CA MET A 1 -15.53 -5.18 -18.27
C MET A 1 -14.53 -5.57 -17.16
N ASN A 2 -14.04 -6.81 -17.08
CA ASN A 2 -13.11 -7.24 -16.02
C ASN A 2 -11.69 -6.62 -16.09
N GLY A 3 -11.18 -6.30 -17.29
CA GLY A 3 -9.84 -5.71 -17.45
C GLY A 3 -9.70 -4.30 -16.85
N LEU A 4 -10.71 -3.44 -17.04
CA LEU A 4 -10.73 -2.08 -16.48
C LEU A 4 -10.76 -2.11 -14.94
N ILE A 5 -11.55 -3.01 -14.36
CA ILE A 5 -11.66 -3.17 -12.89
C ILE A 5 -10.33 -3.64 -12.28
N ASN A 6 -9.63 -4.58 -12.94
CA ASN A 6 -8.34 -5.06 -12.47
C ASN A 6 -7.25 -3.97 -12.58
N ALA A 7 -7.27 -3.16 -13.64
CA ALA A 7 -6.37 -2.02 -13.79
C ALA A 7 -6.59 -0.98 -12.68
N LEU A 8 -7.85 -0.66 -12.35
CA LEU A 8 -8.18 0.25 -11.25
C LEU A 8 -7.69 -0.29 -9.90
N LYS A 9 -7.89 -1.57 -9.61
CA LYS A 9 -7.38 -2.20 -8.38
C LYS A 9 -5.85 -2.15 -8.31
N ALA A 10 -5.16 -2.32 -9.44
CA ALA A 10 -3.70 -2.21 -9.49
C ALA A 10 -3.21 -0.78 -9.20
N ILE A 11 -3.89 0.24 -9.74
CA ILE A 11 -3.59 1.65 -9.45
C ILE A 11 -3.77 1.93 -7.95
N VAL A 12 -4.89 1.50 -7.37
CA VAL A 12 -5.15 1.66 -5.93
C VAL A 12 -4.08 0.94 -5.10
N ALA A 13 -3.69 -0.28 -5.48
CA ALA A 13 -2.64 -1.02 -4.81
C ALA A 13 -1.30 -0.26 -4.82
N LEU A 14 -0.91 0.30 -5.96
CA LEU A 14 0.34 1.08 -6.08
C LEU A 14 0.31 2.36 -5.24
N ILE A 15 -0.83 3.06 -5.19
CA ILE A 15 -1.01 4.24 -4.33
C ILE A 15 -0.87 3.86 -2.85
N LEU A 16 -1.50 2.77 -2.43
CA LEU A 16 -1.41 2.27 -1.05
C LEU A 16 0.02 1.85 -0.67
N ILE A 17 0.74 1.19 -1.58
CA ILE A 17 2.16 0.85 -1.38
C ILE A 17 3.00 2.13 -1.23
N GLY A 18 2.84 3.09 -2.14
CA GLY A 18 3.61 4.34 -2.12
C GLY A 18 3.35 5.16 -0.86
N THR A 19 2.08 5.33 -0.48
CA THR A 19 1.68 6.03 0.76
C THR A 19 2.15 5.29 2.01
N GLY A 20 2.08 3.96 2.00
CA GLY A 20 2.62 3.11 3.06
C GLY A 20 4.12 3.33 3.27
N TRP A 21 4.91 3.21 2.20
CA TRP A 21 6.37 3.41 2.25
C TRP A 21 6.76 4.82 2.65
N TYR A 22 6.05 5.82 2.13
CA TYR A 22 6.25 7.21 2.51
C TYR A 22 6.01 7.44 4.01
N SER A 23 4.90 6.90 4.54
CA SER A 23 4.59 6.99 5.96
C SER A 23 5.64 6.28 6.83
N LEU A 24 6.11 5.10 6.43
CA LEU A 24 7.20 4.41 7.12
C LEU A 24 8.48 5.26 7.14
N GLY A 25 8.85 5.85 6.00
CA GLY A 25 9.99 6.77 5.90
C GLY A 25 9.85 7.98 6.82
N TYR A 26 8.66 8.58 6.86
CA TYR A 26 8.35 9.73 7.70
C TYR A 26 8.40 9.38 9.21
N GLY A 27 8.06 8.15 9.58
CA GLY A 27 8.17 7.66 10.96
C GLY A 27 9.60 7.74 11.52
N PHE A 28 10.62 7.55 10.69
CA PHE A 28 12.04 7.70 11.10
C PHE A 28 12.48 9.15 11.25
N THR A 29 11.83 10.08 10.55
CA THR A 29 12.18 11.51 10.58
C THR A 29 11.29 12.35 11.51
N SER A 30 10.25 11.74 12.09
CA SER A 30 9.30 12.43 12.95
C SER A 30 9.96 12.89 14.26
N THR A 31 9.98 14.21 14.47
CA THR A 31 10.52 14.84 15.69
C THR A 31 9.46 15.05 16.77
N ASN A 32 8.19 14.78 16.47
CA ASN A 32 7.04 15.11 17.34
C ASN A 32 6.66 13.95 18.28
N GLY A 33 7.42 12.85 18.30
CA GLY A 33 7.09 11.65 19.09
C GLY A 33 6.03 10.75 18.43
N ASP A 34 5.41 11.19 17.33
CA ASP A 34 4.35 10.47 16.61
C ASP A 34 4.89 9.39 15.64
N GLY A 35 6.19 9.08 15.67
CA GLY A 35 6.83 8.12 14.76
C GLY A 35 6.13 6.76 14.72
N ASN A 36 5.67 6.28 15.88
CA ASN A 36 4.92 5.02 16.00
C ASN A 36 3.60 5.04 15.20
N PHE A 37 2.91 6.17 15.16
CA PHE A 37 1.67 6.30 14.39
C PHE A 37 1.96 6.19 12.89
N PHE A 38 3.03 6.83 12.42
CA PHE A 38 3.47 6.74 11.03
C PHE A 38 3.96 5.35 10.64
N PHE A 39 4.60 4.62 11.56
CA PHE A 39 5.00 3.23 11.33
C PHE A 39 3.78 2.30 11.19
N ILE A 40 2.81 2.41 12.10
CA ILE A 40 1.59 1.59 12.07
C ILE A 40 0.77 1.90 10.81
N GLY A 41 0.54 3.19 10.53
CA GLY A 41 -0.18 3.62 9.32
C GLY A 41 0.52 3.17 8.04
N GLY A 42 1.85 3.31 8.00
CA GLY A 42 2.66 2.87 6.87
C GLY A 42 2.62 1.37 6.62
N PHE A 43 2.69 0.57 7.69
CA PHE A 43 2.57 -0.89 7.62
C PHE A 43 1.19 -1.33 7.12
N ILE A 44 0.11 -0.73 7.63
CA ILE A 44 -1.26 -1.07 7.22
C ILE A 44 -1.49 -0.72 5.75
N LEU A 45 -1.18 0.52 5.34
CA LEU A 45 -1.40 0.98 3.97
C LEU A 45 -0.51 0.20 2.98
N GLY A 46 0.77 0.04 3.31
CA GLY A 46 1.71 -0.72 2.49
C GLY A 46 1.30 -2.18 2.38
N GLY A 47 0.96 -2.83 3.50
CA GLY A 47 0.53 -4.22 3.55
C GLY A 47 -0.77 -4.48 2.79
N LEU A 48 -1.76 -3.60 2.89
CA LEU A 48 -3.00 -3.69 2.11
C LEU A 48 -2.72 -3.55 0.61
N GLY A 49 -1.89 -2.58 0.22
CA GLY A 49 -1.50 -2.39 -1.18
C GLY A 49 -0.78 -3.61 -1.75
N VAL A 50 0.19 -4.17 -1.04
CA VAL A 50 0.89 -5.41 -1.44
C VAL A 50 -0.09 -6.57 -1.55
N THR A 51 -1.01 -6.73 -0.59
CA THR A 51 -2.01 -7.81 -0.60
C THR A 51 -2.92 -7.73 -1.84
N ILE A 52 -3.42 -6.54 -2.17
CA ILE A 52 -4.25 -6.34 -3.37
C ILE A 52 -3.44 -6.67 -4.64
N LEU A 53 -2.19 -6.22 -4.71
CA LEU A 53 -1.32 -6.48 -5.85
C LEU A 53 -1.05 -7.98 -6.03
N ILE A 54 -0.71 -8.69 -4.96
CA ILE A 54 -0.51 -10.15 -4.98
C ILE A 54 -1.80 -10.86 -5.40
N HIS A 55 -2.95 -10.45 -4.87
CA HIS A 55 -4.24 -11.02 -5.25
C HIS A 55 -4.52 -10.86 -6.75
N LEU A 56 -4.24 -9.69 -7.34
CA LEU A 56 -4.39 -9.46 -8.78
C LEU A 56 -3.43 -10.31 -9.61
N ILE A 57 -2.16 -10.45 -9.19
CA ILE A 57 -1.17 -11.28 -9.88
C ILE A 57 -1.57 -12.76 -9.81
N ALA A 58 -2.05 -13.22 -8.66
CA ALA A 58 -2.51 -14.59 -8.48
C ALA A 58 -3.74 -14.87 -9.36
N TYR A 59 -4.72 -13.96 -9.38
CA TYR A 59 -5.91 -14.10 -10.23
C TYR A 59 -5.65 -13.92 -11.72
N ALA A 60 -4.57 -13.24 -12.12
CA ALA A 60 -4.19 -13.16 -13.54
C ALA A 60 -3.66 -14.49 -14.10
N LYS A 61 -3.32 -15.46 -13.24
CA LYS A 61 -2.84 -16.79 -13.63
C LYS A 61 -3.96 -17.83 -13.80
N TYR A 62 -5.19 -17.52 -13.37
CA TYR A 62 -6.37 -18.39 -13.45
C TYR A 62 -7.41 -17.80 -14.42
#